data_AF-G7GD42-F1
#
_entry.id   AF-G7GD42-F1
#
_cell.length_a   1.000
_cell.length_b   1.000
_cell.length_c   1.000
_cell.angle_alpha   90.00
_cell.angle_beta   90.00
_cell.angle_gamma   90.00
#
_symmetry.space_group_name_H-M   'P 1'
#
loop_
_entity.id
_entity.type
_entity.pdbx_description
1 polymer ?
#
loop_
_entity_poly.entity_id
_entity_poly.type
_entity_poly.pdbx_seq_one_letter_code
_entity_poly.pdbx_strand_id
1 'polypeptide(L)'
;MRQFRFLNLALLALGSLCLNSAYAASSTLHSLTDSEMSAATGQALMSLSYIAPTDSANLETLRNSSSNIGFYKLGLEAKVELNANIRNLQLGCGGVNGAGACDIDIKNLSLSGLNDGTVASGSQQGSPTFSGDRAATSAQITNPFLEFAIKNPDSASTREVAGFRLSAEAIEGLLSAGLENSGILSSTDGIQSLSGYLQLANLSGEVSTQATTFGAAGAAGCAAIVGQANGSCQAIAGKINSTIGGQRGFVSYTSAASSDTLGISVPSLTVPFTKNTTSVITGNRMTSAVVNNINVTVPHIALDCARSNRASAAACGNAPTSNFVNQLSVDLIQYGNYPNGTSLTTNGNSTDCITVVFICVVGTAQFQMGAGSTLDGLNLNVTFNEALNLFHNIPLRGTGGYLALQKQALQWPGSNSDDIAQTGWWLSFKDPIDLGYLTSTNKADISAVLPQVAGFVTQALMQGSDIPVSLIDGLNAATGNPLVKTLNIDVSSQTANLSLSNLQLTSQYVTSNCYGGNQFC
;
A
#
# COMPACT_ATOMS: atom_id res chain seq x y z
N MET A 1 34.21 48.71 -79.20
CA MET A 1 33.20 48.11 -78.29
C MET A 1 33.06 46.59 -78.52
N ARG A 2 34.04 45.77 -78.11
CA ARG A 2 33.93 44.29 -78.25
C ARG A 2 34.73 43.46 -77.24
N GLN A 3 35.25 44.06 -76.16
CA GLN A 3 36.10 43.35 -75.19
C GLN A 3 35.45 43.10 -73.82
N PHE A 4 34.30 43.71 -73.51
CA PHE A 4 33.58 43.48 -72.24
C PHE A 4 32.56 42.32 -72.26
N ARG A 5 32.41 41.58 -73.38
CA ARG A 5 31.47 40.44 -73.47
C ARG A 5 32.08 39.09 -73.12
N PHE A 6 33.41 38.96 -73.10
CA PHE A 6 34.08 37.68 -72.85
C PHE A 6 34.35 37.41 -71.36
N LEU A 7 34.46 38.46 -70.53
CA LEU A 7 34.71 38.30 -69.09
C LEU A 7 33.46 37.83 -68.33
N ASN A 8 32.27 38.33 -68.71
CA ASN A 8 31.00 37.88 -68.11
C ASN A 8 30.62 36.45 -68.54
N LEU A 9 31.02 36.00 -69.73
CA LEU A 9 30.86 34.59 -70.14
C LEU A 9 31.82 33.66 -69.40
N ALA A 10 33.04 34.12 -69.11
CA ALA A 10 34.03 33.32 -68.37
C ALA A 10 33.66 33.16 -66.88
N LEU A 11 33.11 34.21 -66.23
CA LEU A 11 32.65 34.11 -64.84
C LEU A 11 31.37 33.27 -64.67
N LEU A 12 30.47 33.25 -65.65
CA LEU A 12 29.29 32.38 -65.62
C LEU A 12 29.64 30.90 -65.85
N ALA A 13 30.70 30.62 -66.61
CA ALA A 13 31.17 29.27 -66.89
C ALA A 13 32.02 28.66 -65.75
N LEU A 14 32.70 29.49 -64.94
CA LEU A 14 33.45 29.01 -63.76
C LEU A 14 32.59 28.92 -62.48
N GLY A 15 31.47 29.65 -62.39
CA GLY A 15 30.56 29.59 -61.23
C GLY A 15 29.71 28.31 -61.15
N SER A 16 29.51 27.61 -62.27
CA SER A 16 28.74 26.37 -62.36
C SER A 16 29.55 25.11 -62.03
N LEU A 17 30.86 25.22 -61.81
CA LEU A 17 31.76 24.09 -61.48
C LEU A 17 32.04 23.91 -59.98
N CYS A 18 31.49 24.76 -59.10
CA CYS A 18 31.75 24.74 -57.65
C CYS A 18 30.50 24.47 -56.78
N LEU A 19 29.40 24.01 -57.36
CA LEU A 19 28.27 23.49 -56.57
C LEU A 19 28.58 22.06 -56.15
N ASN A 20 28.99 21.88 -54.90
CA ASN A 20 28.94 20.59 -54.22
C ASN A 20 27.47 20.17 -54.08
N SER A 21 26.91 19.55 -55.10
CA SER A 21 25.77 18.66 -54.93
C SER A 21 26.28 17.41 -54.23
N ALA A 22 25.88 17.25 -52.97
CA ALA A 22 25.92 15.95 -52.30
C ALA A 22 24.92 15.03 -52.99
N TYR A 23 25.31 14.49 -54.15
CA TYR A 23 24.66 13.33 -54.72
C TYR A 23 25.04 12.14 -53.84
N ALA A 24 24.06 11.54 -53.18
CA ALA A 24 24.15 10.15 -52.78
C ALA A 24 24.37 9.33 -54.06
N ALA A 25 25.62 8.98 -54.35
CA ALA A 25 25.93 8.14 -55.49
C ALA A 25 25.26 6.79 -55.29
N SER A 26 24.34 6.42 -56.19
CA SER A 26 23.66 5.12 -56.18
C SER A 26 24.62 3.94 -56.39
N SER A 27 25.93 4.18 -56.53
CA SER A 27 26.98 3.16 -56.56
C SER A 27 27.35 2.61 -55.17
N THR A 28 26.87 3.25 -54.09
CA THR A 28 27.01 2.72 -52.71
C THR A 28 25.79 1.93 -52.23
N LEU A 29 24.67 1.99 -52.97
CA LEU A 29 23.48 1.18 -52.75
C LEU A 29 23.45 0.07 -53.82
N HIS A 30 23.82 -1.14 -53.43
CA HIS A 30 23.68 -2.31 -54.29
C HIS A 30 22.24 -2.82 -54.23
N SER A 31 21.60 -2.95 -55.39
CA SER A 31 20.32 -3.66 -55.53
C SER A 31 20.60 -5.16 -55.35
N LEU A 32 20.19 -5.72 -54.21
CA LEU A 32 20.24 -7.16 -53.98
C LEU A 32 18.99 -7.81 -54.58
N THR A 33 19.18 -8.89 -55.33
CA THR A 33 18.08 -9.78 -55.73
C THR A 33 17.51 -10.51 -54.51
N ASP A 34 16.28 -11.03 -54.54
CA ASP A 34 15.68 -11.77 -53.41
C ASP A 34 16.55 -12.95 -52.92
N SER A 35 17.33 -13.54 -53.83
CA SER A 35 18.34 -14.57 -53.54
C SER A 35 19.53 -14.00 -52.76
N GLU A 36 20.05 -12.84 -53.15
CA GLU A 36 21.14 -12.15 -52.45
C GLU A 36 20.66 -11.51 -51.14
N MET A 37 19.39 -11.09 -51.07
CA MET A 37 18.72 -10.61 -49.87
C MET A 37 18.58 -11.74 -48.85
N SER A 38 18.15 -12.93 -49.28
CA SER A 38 18.09 -14.15 -48.46
C SER A 38 19.48 -14.66 -48.01
N ALA A 39 20.50 -14.49 -48.86
CA ALA A 39 21.88 -14.84 -48.53
C ALA A 39 22.58 -13.82 -47.59
N ALA A 40 22.14 -12.56 -47.61
CA ALA A 40 22.62 -11.49 -46.73
C ALA A 40 21.81 -11.34 -45.43
N THR A 41 20.64 -11.98 -45.33
CA THR A 41 19.82 -12.04 -44.09
C THR A 41 20.45 -12.98 -43.06
N GLY A 42 21.54 -12.53 -42.44
CA GLY A 42 21.68 -12.72 -41.00
C GLY A 42 20.58 -11.92 -40.30
N GLN A 43 20.14 -12.36 -39.11
CA GLN A 43 19.07 -11.71 -38.35
C GLN A 43 19.28 -10.19 -38.30
N ALA A 44 18.32 -9.43 -38.83
CA ALA A 44 18.42 -7.99 -38.86
C ALA A 44 18.36 -7.47 -37.43
N LEU A 45 19.49 -6.99 -36.91
CA LEU A 45 19.62 -6.52 -35.53
C LEU A 45 18.56 -5.46 -35.17
N MET A 46 18.11 -4.65 -36.15
CA MET A 46 17.03 -3.68 -35.96
C MET A 46 15.82 -4.03 -36.83
N SER A 47 14.63 -3.99 -36.24
CA SER A 47 13.35 -4.25 -36.91
C SER A 47 12.43 -3.04 -36.82
N LEU A 48 11.65 -2.81 -37.89
CA LEU A 48 10.65 -1.75 -37.96
C LEU A 48 9.27 -2.37 -38.15
N SER A 49 8.32 -2.03 -37.30
CA SER A 49 6.92 -2.45 -37.45
C SER A 49 5.96 -1.28 -37.26
N TYR A 50 4.79 -1.38 -37.89
CA TYR A 50 3.75 -0.35 -37.85
C TYR A 50 2.39 -0.98 -37.54
N ILE A 51 1.67 -0.41 -36.57
CA ILE A 51 0.27 -0.73 -36.28
C ILE A 51 -0.58 0.45 -36.72
N ALA A 52 -1.47 0.23 -37.68
CA ALA A 52 -2.32 1.28 -38.23
C ALA A 52 -3.42 1.71 -37.24
N PRO A 53 -3.98 2.93 -37.35
CA PRO A 53 -5.11 3.37 -36.54
C PRO A 53 -6.32 2.45 -36.65
N THR A 54 -6.58 1.86 -37.81
CA THR A 54 -7.72 0.98 -38.05
C THR A 54 -7.44 -0.50 -37.78
N ASP A 55 -6.23 -0.83 -37.31
CA ASP A 55 -5.85 -2.21 -37.01
C ASP A 55 -6.64 -2.74 -35.81
N SER A 56 -7.18 -3.97 -35.93
CA SER A 56 -7.89 -4.64 -34.84
C SER A 56 -7.03 -4.88 -33.59
N ALA A 57 -5.70 -4.93 -33.73
CA ALA A 57 -4.75 -5.07 -32.62
C ALA A 57 -4.41 -3.73 -31.95
N ASN A 58 -4.89 -2.60 -32.47
CA ASN A 58 -4.65 -1.28 -31.91
C ASN A 58 -5.53 -1.03 -30.68
N LEU A 59 -4.95 -1.24 -29.49
CA LEU A 59 -5.64 -1.06 -28.21
C LEU A 59 -6.16 0.37 -28.02
N GLU A 60 -5.46 1.38 -28.55
CA GLU A 60 -5.88 2.78 -28.43
C GLU A 60 -7.16 3.08 -29.23
N THR A 61 -7.36 2.42 -30.37
CA THR A 61 -8.62 2.51 -31.14
C THR A 61 -9.78 1.80 -30.45
N LEU A 62 -9.51 0.69 -29.76
CA LEU A 62 -10.51 -0.01 -28.95
C LEU A 62 -10.94 0.83 -27.74
N ARG A 63 -10.00 1.54 -27.11
CA ARG A 63 -10.25 2.45 -26.00
C ARG A 63 -10.94 3.73 -26.44
N ASN A 64 -10.49 4.32 -27.55
CA ASN A 64 -10.98 5.58 -28.09
C ASN A 64 -10.94 5.54 -29.62
N SER A 65 -12.07 5.17 -30.23
CA SER A 65 -12.23 5.04 -31.68
C SER A 65 -12.02 6.34 -32.46
N SER A 66 -12.02 7.50 -31.79
CA SER A 66 -11.81 8.82 -32.41
C SER A 66 -10.34 9.30 -32.31
N SER A 67 -9.44 8.51 -31.73
CA SER A 67 -8.04 8.92 -31.48
C SER A 67 -7.22 9.08 -32.77
N ASN A 68 -7.47 8.23 -33.78
CA ASN A 68 -6.72 8.14 -35.04
C ASN A 68 -5.19 8.06 -34.83
N ILE A 69 -4.75 7.13 -33.99
CA ILE A 69 -3.33 6.96 -33.60
C ILE A 69 -2.77 5.67 -34.19
N GLY A 70 -1.65 5.79 -34.90
CA GLY A 70 -0.83 4.65 -35.34
C GLY A 70 0.46 4.56 -34.53
N PHE A 71 1.03 3.36 -34.43
CA PHE A 71 2.24 3.09 -33.65
C PHE A 71 3.37 2.63 -34.56
N TYR A 72 4.52 3.31 -34.48
CA TYR A 72 5.75 2.94 -35.19
C TYR A 72 6.78 2.44 -34.19
N LYS A 73 7.13 1.16 -34.28
CA LYS A 73 8.08 0.48 -33.39
C LYS A 73 9.40 0.24 -34.11
N LEU A 74 10.49 0.65 -33.47
CA LEU A 74 11.87 0.33 -33.82
C LEU A 74 12.40 -0.62 -32.74
N GLY A 75 12.46 -1.92 -33.06
CA GLY A 75 12.98 -2.95 -32.19
C GLY A 75 14.45 -3.25 -32.41
N LEU A 76 15.12 -3.73 -31.36
CA LEU A 76 16.47 -4.27 -31.40
C LEU A 76 16.39 -5.75 -31.02
N GLU A 77 16.79 -6.66 -31.90
CA GLU A 77 16.84 -8.11 -31.63
C GLU A 77 18.14 -8.44 -30.88
N ALA A 78 18.19 -8.07 -29.60
CA ALA A 78 19.35 -8.26 -28.74
C ALA A 78 18.98 -8.45 -27.27
N LYS A 79 19.92 -9.02 -26.51
CA LYS A 79 19.95 -8.94 -25.04
C LYS A 79 20.91 -7.83 -24.65
N VAL A 80 20.40 -6.82 -23.96
CA VAL A 80 21.20 -5.71 -23.42
C VAL A 80 21.40 -5.95 -21.93
N GLU A 81 22.66 -6.01 -21.51
CA GLU A 81 23.02 -6.06 -20.10
C GLU A 81 23.31 -4.66 -19.58
N LEU A 82 22.62 -4.27 -18.51
CA LEU A 82 22.76 -2.94 -17.89
C LEU A 82 22.88 -3.07 -16.38
N ASN A 83 23.98 -2.57 -15.83
CA ASN A 83 24.09 -2.21 -14.42
C ASN A 83 24.18 -0.69 -14.35
N ALA A 84 23.31 -0.06 -13.55
CA ALA A 84 23.27 1.39 -13.42
C ALA A 84 22.97 1.80 -11.99
N ASN A 85 23.58 2.91 -11.57
CA ASN A 85 23.21 3.64 -10.37
C ASN A 85 22.94 5.09 -10.76
N ILE A 86 21.79 5.61 -10.34
CA ILE A 86 21.27 6.92 -10.70
C ILE A 86 20.93 7.64 -9.41
N ARG A 87 21.73 8.67 -9.08
CA ARG A 87 21.55 9.42 -7.83
C ARG A 87 20.17 10.08 -7.75
N ASN A 88 19.67 10.56 -8.88
CA ASN A 88 18.42 11.29 -8.96
C ASN A 88 17.78 11.09 -10.34
N LEU A 89 16.68 10.36 -10.41
CA LEU A 89 15.86 10.22 -11.61
C LEU A 89 14.64 11.13 -11.47
N GLN A 90 14.63 12.24 -12.19
CA GLN A 90 13.56 13.22 -12.17
C GLN A 90 13.02 13.48 -13.56
N LEU A 91 11.73 13.18 -13.77
CA LEU A 91 11.05 13.29 -15.05
C LEU A 91 9.73 14.06 -14.88
N GLY A 92 9.46 15.00 -15.78
CA GLY A 92 8.17 15.73 -15.80
C GLY A 92 7.98 16.79 -14.71
N CYS A 93 9.07 17.28 -14.10
CA CYS A 93 9.03 18.31 -13.06
C CYS A 93 8.44 19.63 -13.57
N GLY A 94 7.40 20.13 -12.89
CA GLY A 94 6.74 21.39 -13.28
C GLY A 94 6.03 21.36 -14.63
N GLY A 95 5.80 20.16 -15.19
CA GLY A 95 5.17 19.94 -16.49
C GLY A 95 3.64 20.02 -16.46
N VAL A 96 3.03 19.33 -17.43
CA VAL A 96 1.57 19.26 -17.68
C VAL A 96 0.73 18.86 -16.47
N ASN A 97 1.30 18.14 -15.51
CA ASN A 97 0.63 17.70 -14.28
C ASN A 97 0.79 18.69 -13.11
N GLY A 98 1.28 19.91 -13.36
CA GLY A 98 1.33 21.01 -12.40
C GLY A 98 2.73 21.35 -11.87
N ALA A 99 2.84 22.53 -11.28
CA ALA A 99 4.08 23.05 -10.68
C ALA A 99 4.47 22.32 -9.38
N GLY A 100 5.75 22.35 -9.01
CA GLY A 100 6.24 21.94 -7.68
C GLY A 100 6.43 20.43 -7.45
N ALA A 101 6.08 19.58 -8.41
CA ALA A 101 6.33 18.14 -8.36
C ALA A 101 6.72 17.59 -9.73
N CYS A 102 7.29 16.38 -9.72
CA CYS A 102 7.67 15.62 -10.91
C CYS A 102 6.70 14.45 -11.10
N ASP A 103 6.57 13.98 -12.34
CA ASP A 103 5.79 12.79 -12.65
C ASP A 103 6.48 11.55 -12.11
N ILE A 104 7.80 11.46 -12.26
CA ILE A 104 8.61 10.41 -11.66
C ILE A 104 9.77 11.10 -10.94
N ASP A 105 9.91 10.85 -9.65
CA ASP A 105 11.04 11.30 -8.83
C ASP A 105 11.50 10.15 -7.95
N ILE A 106 12.69 9.62 -8.24
CA ILE A 106 13.31 8.53 -7.49
C ILE A 106 14.73 8.95 -7.11
N LYS A 107 15.03 8.87 -5.81
CA LYS A 107 16.38 9.10 -5.26
C LYS A 107 17.12 7.79 -5.10
N ASN A 108 18.42 7.81 -5.39
CA ASN A 108 19.32 6.67 -5.24
C ASN A 108 18.76 5.39 -5.89
N LEU A 109 18.38 5.52 -7.16
CA LEU A 109 17.89 4.41 -7.96
C LEU A 109 19.07 3.53 -8.40
N SER A 110 18.93 2.22 -8.34
CA SER A 110 19.86 1.28 -8.94
C SER A 110 19.14 0.20 -9.73
N LEU A 111 19.79 -0.27 -10.79
CA LEU A 111 19.38 -1.38 -11.61
C LEU A 111 20.55 -2.37 -11.69
N SER A 112 20.30 -3.61 -11.30
CA SER A 112 21.30 -4.67 -11.29
C SER A 112 20.68 -5.98 -11.77
N GLY A 113 21.47 -7.05 -11.80
CA GLY A 113 20.93 -8.40 -11.95
C GLY A 113 19.96 -8.76 -10.82
N LEU A 114 19.15 -9.79 -11.05
CA LEU A 114 18.25 -10.34 -10.04
C LEU A 114 19.02 -10.93 -8.86
N ASN A 115 18.38 -10.93 -7.69
CA ASN A 115 18.87 -11.63 -6.51
C ASN A 115 18.76 -13.15 -6.69
N ASP A 116 19.71 -13.89 -6.10
CA ASP A 116 19.76 -15.36 -6.15
C ASP A 116 19.18 -16.03 -4.90
N GLY A 117 18.82 -15.24 -3.89
CA GLY A 117 18.12 -15.70 -2.70
C GLY A 117 17.47 -14.55 -1.94
N THR A 118 16.86 -14.90 -0.82
CA THR A 118 16.35 -13.94 0.16
C THR A 118 16.75 -14.36 1.56
N VAL A 119 16.84 -13.41 2.48
CA VAL A 119 17.11 -13.70 3.89
C VAL A 119 15.96 -14.51 4.47
N ALA A 120 16.26 -15.69 5.04
CA ALA A 120 15.25 -16.64 5.50
C ALA A 120 14.56 -16.25 6.83
N SER A 121 15.25 -15.53 7.71
CA SER A 121 14.74 -15.17 9.05
C SER A 121 15.44 -13.95 9.64
N GLY A 122 14.81 -13.29 10.61
CA GLY A 122 15.37 -12.16 11.36
C GLY A 122 14.92 -10.81 10.82
N SER A 123 15.59 -9.73 11.23
CA SER A 123 15.15 -8.35 10.97
C SER A 123 15.12 -7.94 9.49
N GLN A 124 15.77 -8.71 8.60
CA GLN A 124 15.80 -8.46 7.15
C GLN A 124 15.10 -9.59 6.36
N GLN A 125 14.23 -10.37 7.02
CA GLN A 125 13.56 -11.50 6.36
C GLN A 125 12.87 -11.07 5.07
N GLY A 126 13.11 -11.82 4.00
CA GLY A 126 12.58 -11.55 2.66
C GLY A 126 13.42 -10.57 1.83
N SER A 127 14.42 -9.89 2.41
CA SER A 127 15.29 -9.02 1.63
C SER A 127 16.22 -9.79 0.69
N PRO A 128 16.54 -9.20 -0.47
CA PRO A 128 17.35 -9.87 -1.50
C PRO A 128 18.75 -10.19 -1.00
N THR A 129 19.27 -11.36 -1.36
CA THR A 129 20.66 -11.76 -1.16
C THR A 129 21.34 -12.04 -2.50
N PHE A 130 22.66 -11.94 -2.50
CA PHE A 130 23.52 -12.22 -3.65
C PHE A 130 24.68 -13.11 -3.19
N SER A 131 24.98 -14.17 -3.93
CA SER A 131 26.11 -15.08 -3.67
C SER A 131 27.48 -14.43 -3.91
N GLY A 132 27.51 -13.34 -4.67
CA GLY A 132 28.68 -12.47 -4.87
C GLY A 132 28.32 -10.99 -4.77
N ASP A 133 29.20 -10.11 -5.26
CA ASP A 133 28.95 -8.67 -5.27
C ASP A 133 27.78 -8.33 -6.21
N ARG A 134 26.73 -7.68 -5.70
CA ARG A 134 25.60 -7.18 -6.51
C ARG A 134 26.08 -6.32 -7.68
N ALA A 135 27.11 -5.50 -7.45
CA ALA A 135 27.75 -4.65 -8.46
C ALA A 135 28.38 -5.42 -9.64
N ALA A 136 28.60 -6.73 -9.51
CA ALA A 136 29.10 -7.60 -10.59
C ALA A 136 27.96 -8.17 -11.46
N THR A 137 26.71 -7.90 -11.11
CA THR A 137 25.53 -8.41 -11.82
C THR A 137 24.89 -7.33 -12.69
N SER A 138 24.32 -7.72 -13.83
CA SER A 138 23.64 -6.78 -14.74
C SER A 138 22.19 -7.21 -14.97
N ALA A 139 21.28 -6.24 -15.07
CA ALA A 139 19.92 -6.51 -15.54
C ALA A 139 19.96 -6.91 -17.01
N GLN A 140 19.19 -7.92 -17.39
CA GLN A 140 19.03 -8.34 -18.78
C GLN A 140 17.75 -7.73 -19.34
N ILE A 141 17.90 -6.95 -20.41
CA ILE A 141 16.81 -6.32 -21.15
C ILE A 141 16.73 -7.01 -22.50
N THR A 142 15.69 -7.82 -22.70
CA THR A 142 15.51 -8.63 -23.91
C THR A 142 14.62 -7.91 -24.91
N ASN A 143 15.09 -7.82 -26.15
CA ASN A 143 14.41 -7.20 -27.27
C ASN A 143 13.91 -5.78 -26.98
N PRO A 144 14.80 -4.85 -26.57
CA PRO A 144 14.40 -3.47 -26.30
C PRO A 144 13.92 -2.78 -27.58
N PHE A 145 12.98 -1.84 -27.44
CA PHE A 145 12.42 -1.09 -28.55
C PHE A 145 12.03 0.33 -28.16
N LEU A 146 12.04 1.21 -29.16
CA LEU A 146 11.49 2.55 -29.11
C LEU A 146 10.22 2.57 -29.97
N GLU A 147 9.12 3.06 -29.43
CA GLU A 147 7.86 3.16 -30.18
C GLU A 147 7.27 4.56 -30.10
N PHE A 148 6.81 5.08 -31.25
CA PHE A 148 6.16 6.38 -31.36
C PHE A 148 4.67 6.21 -31.63
N ALA A 149 3.85 6.93 -30.88
CA ALA A 149 2.44 7.12 -31.16
C ALA A 149 2.27 8.36 -32.04
N ILE A 150 1.73 8.18 -33.25
CA ILE A 150 1.54 9.24 -34.23
C ILE A 150 0.04 9.42 -34.48
N LYS A 151 -0.46 10.62 -34.20
CA LYS A 151 -1.83 11.01 -34.52
C LYS A 151 -1.94 11.41 -35.99
N ASN A 152 -3.02 11.00 -36.64
CA ASN A 152 -3.27 11.21 -38.07
C ASN A 152 -2.08 10.78 -38.97
N PRO A 153 -1.60 9.53 -38.86
CA PRO A 153 -0.41 9.09 -39.61
C PRO A 153 -0.58 9.25 -41.11
N ASP A 154 -1.79 9.12 -41.65
CA ASP A 154 -2.06 9.20 -43.09
C ASP A 154 -2.20 10.64 -43.64
N SER A 155 -2.21 11.66 -42.79
CA SER A 155 -2.39 13.07 -43.22
C SER A 155 -1.17 13.92 -42.87
N ALA A 156 -0.35 14.26 -43.87
CA ALA A 156 0.88 15.03 -43.68
C ALA A 156 0.66 16.40 -43.02
N SER A 157 -0.50 17.03 -43.24
CA SER A 157 -0.84 18.36 -42.68
C SER A 157 -1.28 18.35 -41.23
N THR A 158 -1.74 17.20 -40.71
CA THR A 158 -2.25 17.06 -39.33
C THR A 158 -1.55 15.97 -38.54
N ARG A 159 -0.47 15.40 -39.12
CA ARG A 159 0.38 14.39 -38.49
C ARG A 159 1.11 14.99 -37.31
N GLU A 160 1.00 14.35 -36.16
CA GLU A 160 1.57 14.86 -34.92
C GLU A 160 2.04 13.71 -34.02
N VAL A 161 3.20 13.88 -33.37
CA VAL A 161 3.65 12.93 -32.35
C VAL A 161 2.74 13.09 -31.12
N ALA A 162 2.05 12.03 -30.73
CA ALA A 162 1.22 11.97 -29.53
C ALA A 162 2.03 11.56 -28.29
N GLY A 163 3.06 10.75 -28.49
CA GLY A 163 3.98 10.32 -27.44
C GLY A 163 5.04 9.37 -27.97
N PHE A 164 5.96 8.97 -27.11
CA PHE A 164 6.91 7.89 -27.35
C PHE A 164 7.07 7.03 -26.11
N ARG A 165 7.48 5.77 -26.28
CA ARG A 165 7.87 4.89 -25.17
C ARG A 165 9.16 4.15 -25.48
N LEU A 166 9.94 3.95 -24.42
CA LEU A 166 11.05 3.00 -24.37
C LEU A 166 10.54 1.76 -23.64
N SER A 167 10.72 0.59 -24.24
CA SER A 167 10.16 -0.64 -23.70
C SER A 167 11.04 -1.83 -24.07
N ALA A 168 10.74 -2.99 -23.50
CA ALA A 168 11.38 -4.26 -23.79
C ALA A 168 10.35 -5.37 -23.69
N GLU A 169 10.61 -6.49 -24.39
CA GLU A 169 9.77 -7.68 -24.28
C GLU A 169 9.83 -8.26 -22.88
N ALA A 170 11.04 -8.34 -22.32
CA ALA A 170 11.27 -8.85 -20.96
C ALA A 170 12.43 -8.11 -20.30
N ILE A 171 12.24 -7.74 -19.04
CA ILE A 171 13.26 -7.16 -18.17
C ILE A 171 13.48 -8.11 -16.99
N GLU A 172 14.71 -8.59 -16.85
CA GLU A 172 15.18 -9.40 -15.73
C GLU A 172 16.21 -8.63 -14.92
N GLY A 173 15.82 -8.10 -13.77
CA GLY A 173 16.72 -7.35 -12.91
C GLY A 173 16.10 -6.97 -11.59
N LEU A 174 16.92 -6.50 -10.65
CA LEU A 174 16.45 -5.88 -9.42
C LEU A 174 16.52 -4.36 -9.59
N LEU A 175 15.37 -3.71 -9.59
CA LEU A 175 15.28 -2.27 -9.43
C LEU A 175 15.25 -1.98 -7.92
N SER A 176 16.20 -1.19 -7.43
CA SER A 176 16.15 -0.71 -6.05
C SER A 176 16.11 0.80 -5.96
N ALA A 177 15.34 1.33 -5.02
CA ALA A 177 15.21 2.75 -4.78
C ALA A 177 15.59 3.06 -3.34
N GLY A 178 16.39 4.09 -3.14
CA GLY A 178 16.86 4.48 -1.82
C GLY A 178 18.09 3.71 -1.34
N LEU A 179 18.60 4.10 -0.18
CA LEU A 179 19.82 3.56 0.44
C LEU A 179 19.53 2.83 1.74
N GLU A 180 18.49 3.22 2.46
CA GLU A 180 18.17 2.70 3.78
C GLU A 180 16.68 2.39 3.90
N ASN A 181 16.37 1.25 4.50
CA ASN A 181 15.00 0.92 4.91
C ASN A 181 14.73 1.58 6.26
N SER A 182 14.40 2.88 6.26
CA SER A 182 14.04 3.63 7.46
C SER A 182 12.52 3.60 7.66
N GLY A 183 12.06 3.50 8.91
CA GLY A 183 10.64 3.68 9.24
C GLY A 183 10.14 5.14 9.14
N ILE A 184 11.02 6.08 8.76
CA ILE A 184 10.73 7.52 8.65
C ILE A 184 10.89 7.94 7.19
N LEU A 185 9.88 8.62 6.65
CA LEU A 185 9.88 9.14 5.29
C LEU A 185 11.01 10.15 5.07
N SER A 186 11.75 9.99 3.98
CA SER A 186 12.85 10.88 3.58
C SER A 186 12.53 11.60 2.28
N SER A 187 12.72 12.93 2.24
CA SER A 187 12.63 13.71 1.00
C SER A 187 13.84 13.53 0.08
N THR A 188 14.85 12.78 0.52
CA THR A 188 16.15 12.62 -0.16
C THR A 188 16.48 11.17 -0.49
N ASP A 189 15.58 10.24 -0.17
CA ASP A 189 15.81 8.80 -0.35
C ASP A 189 14.54 8.07 -0.77
N GLY A 190 14.66 7.08 -1.67
CA GLY A 190 13.52 6.28 -2.16
C GLY A 190 12.66 6.98 -3.22
N ILE A 191 11.52 6.38 -3.53
CA ILE A 191 10.55 6.89 -4.51
C ILE A 191 9.77 8.05 -3.88
N GLN A 192 9.94 9.26 -4.41
CA GLN A 192 9.23 10.46 -3.93
C GLN A 192 7.88 10.63 -4.61
N SER A 193 7.82 10.34 -5.91
CA SER A 193 6.61 10.44 -6.71
C SER A 193 6.68 9.50 -7.90
N LEU A 194 5.56 8.84 -8.23
CA LEU A 194 5.46 7.95 -9.36
C LEU A 194 4.13 8.12 -10.09
N SER A 195 4.20 8.56 -11.34
CA SER A 195 3.15 8.41 -12.34
C SER A 195 3.36 7.10 -13.07
N GLY A 196 2.40 6.19 -12.96
CA GLY A 196 2.60 4.86 -13.52
C GLY A 196 1.51 3.86 -13.23
N TYR A 197 1.76 2.64 -13.71
CA TYR A 197 0.92 1.46 -13.53
C TYR A 197 1.79 0.30 -13.01
N LEU A 198 1.44 -0.22 -11.84
CA LEU A 198 2.10 -1.35 -11.21
C LEU A 198 1.05 -2.37 -10.79
N GLN A 199 1.40 -3.65 -10.88
CA GLN A 199 0.62 -4.73 -10.30
C GLN A 199 1.41 -5.36 -9.17
N LEU A 200 0.77 -5.61 -8.05
CA LEU A 200 1.30 -6.44 -6.97
C LEU A 200 0.67 -7.82 -7.08
N ALA A 201 1.49 -8.86 -7.06
CA ALA A 201 1.06 -10.25 -7.04
C ALA A 201 0.30 -10.59 -5.75
N ASN A 202 0.04 -11.89 -5.52
CA ASN A 202 -0.56 -12.34 -4.27
C ASN A 202 0.32 -11.94 -3.09
N LEU A 203 -0.29 -11.33 -2.07
CA LEU A 203 0.43 -10.88 -0.88
C LEU A 203 0.18 -11.86 0.26
N SER A 204 1.23 -12.20 0.99
CA SER A 204 1.12 -12.99 2.21
C SER A 204 2.14 -12.49 3.23
N GLY A 205 1.80 -12.62 4.51
CA GLY A 205 2.62 -12.02 5.53
C GLY A 205 2.06 -12.16 6.93
N GLU A 206 2.69 -11.48 7.86
CA GLU A 206 2.21 -11.31 9.22
C GLU A 206 2.50 -9.90 9.72
N VAL A 207 1.62 -9.38 10.57
CA VAL A 207 1.81 -8.09 11.23
C VAL A 207 1.63 -8.30 12.72
N SER A 208 2.56 -7.76 13.51
CA SER A 208 2.45 -7.75 14.96
C SER A 208 1.85 -6.43 15.45
N THR A 209 0.81 -6.48 16.27
CA THR A 209 0.19 -5.29 16.85
C THR A 209 0.93 -4.83 18.10
N GLN A 210 0.87 -3.54 18.42
CA GLN A 210 1.33 -3.03 19.71
C GLN A 210 0.36 -3.45 20.82
N ALA A 211 0.89 -3.84 21.99
CA ALA A 211 0.06 -4.01 23.18
C ALA A 211 -0.58 -2.66 23.55
N THR A 212 -1.85 -2.68 23.93
CA THR A 212 -2.61 -1.44 24.15
C THR A 212 -3.63 -1.59 25.29
N THR A 213 -4.30 -0.49 25.63
CA THR A 213 -5.38 -0.46 26.62
C THR A 213 -6.69 -0.07 25.95
N PHE A 214 -7.71 -0.91 26.13
CA PHE A 214 -9.06 -0.75 25.62
C PHE A 214 -10.02 -0.24 26.72
N GLY A 215 -11.09 0.45 26.34
CA GLY A 215 -12.16 0.86 27.26
C GLY A 215 -11.89 2.11 28.10
N ALA A 216 -10.68 2.67 28.05
CA ALA A 216 -10.31 3.86 28.83
C ALA A 216 -10.37 5.17 28.03
N ALA A 217 -10.22 5.12 26.70
CA ALA A 217 -10.13 6.33 25.88
C ALA A 217 -11.50 6.92 25.53
N GLY A 218 -11.58 8.25 25.50
CA GLY A 218 -12.76 9.02 25.09
C GLY A 218 -12.99 10.25 25.98
N ALA A 219 -13.92 11.12 25.57
CA ALA A 219 -14.31 12.28 26.35
C ALA A 219 -15.17 11.89 27.57
N ALA A 220 -15.33 12.81 28.53
CA ALA A 220 -16.08 12.56 29.76
C ALA A 220 -17.58 12.27 29.53
N GLY A 221 -18.19 12.87 28.50
CA GLY A 221 -19.60 12.63 28.12
C GLY A 221 -19.77 11.56 27.05
N CYS A 222 -18.83 10.63 26.94
CA CYS A 222 -18.90 9.61 25.92
C CYS A 222 -20.09 8.65 26.12
N ALA A 223 -20.76 8.29 25.01
CA ALA A 223 -21.81 7.28 24.98
C ALA A 223 -21.31 5.96 24.40
N ALA A 224 -21.66 4.80 24.97
CA ALA A 224 -21.52 3.52 24.25
C ALA A 224 -22.56 3.44 23.12
N ILE A 225 -22.15 3.07 21.91
CA ILE A 225 -23.06 2.93 20.76
C ILE A 225 -23.22 1.46 20.40
N VAL A 226 -24.45 0.96 20.38
CA VAL A 226 -24.72 -0.45 20.11
C VAL A 226 -24.37 -0.79 18.66
N GLY A 227 -23.34 -1.61 18.43
CA GLY A 227 -23.03 -2.18 17.12
C GLY A 227 -22.42 -1.23 16.11
N GLN A 228 -21.98 -0.03 16.53
CA GLN A 228 -21.37 0.97 15.65
C GLN A 228 -20.13 1.60 16.27
N ALA A 229 -19.27 2.15 15.41
CA ALA A 229 -18.10 2.91 15.84
C ALA A 229 -18.52 4.16 16.62
N ASN A 230 -17.81 4.42 17.71
CA ASN A 230 -18.09 5.54 18.60
C ASN A 230 -17.02 6.64 18.51
N GLY A 231 -16.66 7.04 17.28
CA GLY A 231 -15.64 8.06 17.06
C GLY A 231 -14.31 7.70 17.73
N SER A 232 -13.87 8.50 18.71
CA SER A 232 -12.65 8.27 19.51
C SER A 232 -12.90 7.53 20.82
N CYS A 233 -14.14 7.17 21.12
CA CYS A 233 -14.50 6.65 22.42
C CYS A 233 -14.67 5.13 22.44
N GLN A 234 -14.26 4.56 23.57
CA GLN A 234 -14.22 3.12 23.82
C GLN A 234 -15.18 2.67 24.93
N ALA A 235 -16.17 3.50 25.30
CA ALA A 235 -17.18 3.12 26.28
C ALA A 235 -18.00 1.92 25.78
N ILE A 236 -18.27 0.99 26.69
CA ILE A 236 -19.08 -0.21 26.45
C ILE A 236 -20.34 -0.20 27.31
N ALA A 237 -21.38 -0.88 26.85
CA ALA A 237 -22.59 -1.10 27.63
C ALA A 237 -23.00 -2.57 27.59
N GLY A 238 -23.77 -3.00 28.59
CA GLY A 238 -24.29 -4.36 28.64
C GLY A 238 -25.42 -4.50 29.66
N LYS A 239 -25.81 -5.74 29.94
CA LYS A 239 -26.88 -6.09 30.88
C LYS A 239 -26.35 -6.92 32.03
N ILE A 240 -26.86 -6.65 33.22
CA ILE A 240 -26.60 -7.43 34.44
C ILE A 240 -27.92 -7.91 35.02
N ASN A 241 -27.87 -9.05 35.72
CA ASN A 241 -28.97 -9.54 36.54
C ASN A 241 -28.47 -9.74 37.98
N SER A 242 -28.88 -8.84 38.86
CA SER A 242 -28.48 -8.82 40.27
C SER A 242 -29.53 -9.45 41.17
N THR A 243 -29.10 -10.31 42.09
CA THR A 243 -30.01 -10.90 43.11
C THR A 243 -30.64 -9.85 44.03
N ILE A 244 -29.97 -8.72 44.26
CA ILE A 244 -30.43 -7.65 45.18
C ILE A 244 -31.20 -6.55 44.41
N GLY A 245 -30.82 -6.29 43.17
CA GLY A 245 -31.33 -5.15 42.38
C GLY A 245 -32.21 -5.51 41.20
N GLY A 246 -32.35 -6.79 40.86
CA GLY A 246 -32.98 -7.25 39.63
C GLY A 246 -32.14 -6.94 38.39
N GLN A 247 -32.79 -6.94 37.23
CA GLN A 247 -32.15 -6.66 35.94
C GLN A 247 -31.85 -5.17 35.78
N ARG A 248 -30.65 -4.84 35.28
CA ARG A 248 -30.19 -3.47 34.97
C ARG A 248 -29.33 -3.47 33.72
N GLY A 249 -29.31 -2.34 33.02
CA GLY A 249 -28.25 -2.06 32.06
C GLY A 249 -27.06 -1.40 32.78
N PHE A 250 -25.91 -1.39 32.13
CA PHE A 250 -24.77 -0.58 32.55
C PHE A 250 -24.09 0.06 31.35
N VAL A 251 -23.37 1.15 31.60
CA VAL A 251 -22.48 1.80 30.64
C VAL A 251 -21.18 2.19 31.34
N SER A 252 -20.04 1.94 30.70
CA SER A 252 -18.73 2.27 31.29
C SER A 252 -18.37 3.74 31.10
N TYR A 253 -17.79 4.35 32.13
CA TYR A 253 -17.09 5.62 32.04
C TYR A 253 -15.76 5.46 31.29
N THR A 254 -15.28 6.55 30.69
CA THR A 254 -13.90 6.67 30.21
C THR A 254 -12.99 7.18 31.34
N SER A 255 -11.68 7.08 31.16
CA SER A 255 -10.69 7.63 32.10
C SER A 255 -10.78 9.15 32.26
N ALA A 256 -11.36 9.86 31.28
CA ALA A 256 -11.63 11.30 31.37
C ALA A 256 -12.82 11.64 32.29
N ALA A 257 -13.77 10.70 32.47
CA ALA A 257 -14.92 10.87 33.36
C ALA A 257 -14.68 10.31 34.77
N SER A 258 -13.90 9.23 34.89
CA SER A 258 -13.65 8.56 36.16
C SER A 258 -12.21 8.03 36.23
N SER A 259 -11.48 8.40 37.28
CA SER A 259 -10.15 7.85 37.59
C SER A 259 -10.16 6.35 37.89
N ASP A 260 -11.33 5.79 38.17
CA ASP A 260 -11.51 4.37 38.47
C ASP A 260 -11.64 3.52 37.20
N THR A 261 -11.77 4.16 36.03
CA THR A 261 -11.61 3.50 34.72
C THR A 261 -10.13 3.47 34.36
N LEU A 262 -9.52 2.32 34.60
CA LEU A 262 -8.11 2.05 34.30
C LEU A 262 -7.93 1.38 32.92
N GLY A 263 -9.02 0.81 32.38
CA GLY A 263 -9.05 0.17 31.08
C GLY A 263 -8.77 -1.33 31.14
N ILE A 264 -8.79 -1.96 29.96
CA ILE A 264 -8.61 -3.39 29.74
C ILE A 264 -7.37 -3.58 28.89
N SER A 265 -6.38 -4.25 29.46
CA SER A 265 -5.13 -4.61 28.77
C SER A 265 -5.38 -5.58 27.61
N VAL A 266 -4.84 -5.22 26.44
CA VAL A 266 -4.87 -6.03 25.21
C VAL A 266 -3.43 -6.38 24.82
N PRO A 267 -3.09 -7.68 24.68
CA PRO A 267 -1.73 -8.09 24.32
C PRO A 267 -1.37 -7.69 22.89
N SER A 268 -0.05 -7.64 22.65
CA SER A 268 0.52 -7.68 21.30
C SER A 268 0.18 -9.02 20.64
N LEU A 269 -0.36 -8.98 19.42
CA LEU A 269 -0.77 -10.15 18.66
C LEU A 269 -0.07 -10.14 17.30
N THR A 270 0.51 -11.28 16.93
CA THR A 270 1.00 -11.51 15.56
C THR A 270 -0.09 -12.20 14.77
N VAL A 271 -0.52 -11.55 13.69
CA VAL A 271 -1.65 -12.02 12.89
C VAL A 271 -1.21 -12.22 11.44
N PRO A 272 -1.34 -13.43 10.89
CA PRO A 272 -1.04 -13.68 9.49
C PRO A 272 -2.15 -13.10 8.60
N PHE A 273 -1.79 -12.69 7.39
CA PHE A 273 -2.72 -12.26 6.36
C PHE A 273 -2.37 -12.85 5.00
N THR A 274 -3.38 -13.01 4.16
CA THR A 274 -3.22 -13.44 2.76
C THR A 274 -4.19 -12.67 1.87
N LYS A 275 -3.70 -12.19 0.73
CA LYS A 275 -4.49 -11.60 -0.34
C LYS A 275 -4.18 -12.34 -1.64
N ASN A 276 -5.11 -13.16 -2.09
CA ASN A 276 -4.97 -14.02 -3.27
C ASN A 276 -5.41 -13.33 -4.57
N THR A 277 -5.39 -11.99 -4.60
CA THR A 277 -5.80 -11.19 -5.74
C THR A 277 -4.76 -10.12 -6.03
N THR A 278 -4.49 -9.93 -7.33
CA THR A 278 -3.60 -8.87 -7.81
C THR A 278 -4.12 -7.51 -7.38
N SER A 279 -3.22 -6.65 -6.89
CA SER A 279 -3.55 -5.27 -6.54
C SER A 279 -2.93 -4.33 -7.57
N VAL A 280 -3.76 -3.52 -8.23
CA VAL A 280 -3.32 -2.54 -9.21
C VAL A 280 -3.06 -1.20 -8.51
N ILE A 281 -1.86 -0.68 -8.67
CA ILE A 281 -1.45 0.65 -8.20
C ILE A 281 -1.24 1.51 -9.44
N THR A 282 -2.16 2.44 -9.70
CA THR A 282 -2.12 3.29 -10.90
C THR A 282 -2.57 4.71 -10.59
N GLY A 283 -1.92 5.69 -11.22
CA GLY A 283 -2.24 7.10 -11.03
C GLY A 283 -1.11 8.03 -11.43
N ASN A 284 -1.40 9.34 -11.37
CA ASN A 284 -0.41 10.40 -11.59
C ASN A 284 0.21 10.85 -10.27
N ARG A 285 1.54 10.99 -10.26
CA ARG A 285 2.31 11.56 -9.13
C ARG A 285 1.98 10.91 -7.79
N MET A 286 1.75 9.61 -7.78
CA MET A 286 1.43 8.86 -6.58
C MET A 286 2.60 8.97 -5.59
N THR A 287 2.28 9.13 -4.31
CA THR A 287 3.26 9.12 -3.21
C THR A 287 3.05 7.93 -2.29
N SER A 288 1.97 7.17 -2.49
CA SER A 288 1.62 5.98 -1.71
C SER A 288 0.99 4.90 -2.60
N ALA A 289 1.16 3.65 -2.19
CA ALA A 289 0.49 2.49 -2.72
C ALA A 289 -0.59 2.04 -1.72
N VAL A 290 -1.83 1.93 -2.18
CA VAL A 290 -2.96 1.54 -1.34
C VAL A 290 -3.44 0.14 -1.72
N VAL A 291 -3.42 -0.78 -0.77
CA VAL A 291 -3.88 -2.15 -0.91
C VAL A 291 -5.05 -2.38 0.04
N ASN A 292 -6.25 -2.52 -0.53
CA ASN A 292 -7.49 -2.72 0.22
C ASN A 292 -7.92 -4.19 0.29
N ASN A 293 -8.96 -4.46 1.07
CA ASN A 293 -9.71 -5.72 1.13
C ASN A 293 -8.87 -6.91 1.60
N ILE A 294 -8.05 -6.68 2.64
CA ILE A 294 -7.28 -7.73 3.28
C ILE A 294 -8.07 -8.21 4.49
N ASN A 295 -8.72 -9.35 4.33
CA ASN A 295 -9.55 -9.93 5.37
C ASN A 295 -8.69 -10.74 6.33
N VAL A 296 -8.80 -10.41 7.62
CA VAL A 296 -8.05 -11.03 8.70
C VAL A 296 -9.00 -11.40 9.82
N THR A 297 -8.88 -12.61 10.36
CA THR A 297 -9.67 -13.04 11.51
C THR A 297 -8.74 -13.30 12.69
N VAL A 298 -8.96 -12.59 13.79
CA VAL A 298 -8.27 -12.81 15.05
C VAL A 298 -9.13 -13.76 15.90
N PRO A 299 -8.69 -15.01 16.13
CA PRO A 299 -9.55 -16.02 16.76
C PRO A 299 -9.82 -15.69 18.23
N HIS A 300 -8.80 -15.27 18.97
CA HIS A 300 -8.90 -15.02 20.42
C HIS A 300 -8.02 -13.84 20.83
N ILE A 301 -8.58 -12.92 21.60
CA ILE A 301 -7.88 -11.83 22.27
C ILE A 301 -8.11 -11.98 23.78
N ALA A 302 -7.03 -12.13 24.55
CA ALA A 302 -7.14 -12.15 26.01
C ALA A 302 -7.44 -10.75 26.55
N LEU A 303 -8.47 -10.62 27.40
CA LEU A 303 -8.89 -9.36 28.03
C LEU A 303 -8.41 -9.22 29.49
N ASP A 304 -7.50 -10.08 29.92
CA ASP A 304 -6.83 -9.98 31.22
C ASP A 304 -5.36 -10.35 31.07
N CYS A 305 -4.58 -9.43 30.51
CA CYS A 305 -3.19 -9.69 30.15
C CYS A 305 -2.29 -10.07 31.37
N ALA A 306 -2.65 -9.63 32.59
CA ALA A 306 -1.88 -9.87 33.81
C ALA A 306 -2.12 -11.24 34.48
N ARG A 307 -3.28 -11.87 34.25
CA ARG A 307 -3.63 -13.19 34.85
C ARG A 307 -4.10 -14.23 33.84
N SER A 308 -4.08 -13.90 32.55
CA SER A 308 -4.40 -14.85 31.49
C SER A 308 -3.30 -15.89 31.34
N ASN A 309 -3.69 -17.17 31.28
CA ASN A 309 -2.80 -18.26 30.85
C ASN A 309 -2.61 -18.32 29.33
N ARG A 310 -3.24 -17.40 28.58
CA ARG A 310 -3.23 -17.34 27.10
C ARG A 310 -2.37 -16.21 26.53
N ALA A 311 -1.73 -15.40 27.38
CA ALA A 311 -0.79 -14.34 26.96
C ALA A 311 0.47 -14.37 27.84
N SER A 312 1.65 -14.11 27.24
CA SER A 312 2.91 -14.00 27.99
C SER A 312 3.08 -12.58 28.55
N ALA A 313 3.80 -12.42 29.67
CA ALA A 313 4.13 -11.10 30.22
C ALA A 313 4.84 -10.18 29.21
N ALA A 314 5.64 -10.75 28.30
CA ALA A 314 6.28 -10.03 27.21
C ALA A 314 5.29 -9.54 26.14
N ALA A 315 4.27 -10.34 25.82
CA ALA A 315 3.19 -9.92 24.92
C ALA A 315 2.37 -8.76 25.51
N CYS A 316 2.32 -8.65 26.84
CA CYS A 316 1.67 -7.57 27.58
C CYS A 316 2.60 -6.36 27.86
N GLY A 317 3.72 -6.24 27.13
CA GLY A 317 4.62 -5.08 27.23
C GLY A 317 5.57 -5.09 28.43
N ASN A 318 5.79 -6.24 29.07
CA ASN A 318 6.68 -6.40 30.25
C ASN A 318 6.32 -5.53 31.47
N ALA A 319 5.12 -4.95 31.50
CA ALA A 319 4.69 -4.16 32.65
C ALA A 319 4.43 -5.06 33.87
N PRO A 320 4.67 -4.58 35.10
CA PRO A 320 4.39 -5.35 36.32
C PRO A 320 2.93 -5.78 36.34
N THR A 321 2.67 -7.09 36.46
CA THR A 321 1.32 -7.66 36.46
C THR A 321 0.43 -7.16 37.61
N SER A 322 1.02 -6.55 38.64
CA SER A 322 0.33 -5.86 39.73
C SER A 322 -0.31 -4.52 39.35
N ASN A 323 0.03 -3.95 38.18
CA ASN A 323 -0.44 -2.62 37.76
C ASN A 323 -1.60 -2.66 36.76
N PHE A 324 -1.94 -3.83 36.22
CA PHE A 324 -3.09 -3.98 35.33
C PHE A 324 -4.33 -4.34 36.12
N VAL A 325 -4.89 -3.35 36.80
CA VAL A 325 -6.24 -3.48 37.34
C VAL A 325 -7.17 -3.30 36.14
N ASN A 326 -7.48 -4.41 35.44
CA ASN A 326 -8.29 -4.46 34.23
C ASN A 326 -9.75 -4.05 34.52
N GLN A 327 -9.96 -2.77 34.76
CA GLN A 327 -11.12 -2.23 35.45
C GLN A 327 -11.74 -1.06 34.70
N LEU A 328 -13.07 -1.09 34.63
CA LEU A 328 -13.90 -0.01 34.14
C LEU A 328 -14.83 0.44 35.26
N SER A 329 -14.91 1.74 35.49
CA SER A 329 -16.02 2.28 36.26
C SER A 329 -17.27 2.26 35.39
N VAL A 330 -18.41 1.87 35.96
CA VAL A 330 -19.68 1.74 35.25
C VAL A 330 -20.79 2.49 35.98
N ASP A 331 -21.69 3.06 35.19
CA ASP A 331 -22.93 3.66 35.60
C ASP A 331 -24.08 2.69 35.31
N LEU A 332 -25.07 2.64 36.20
CA LEU A 332 -26.26 1.84 35.95
C LEU A 332 -27.29 2.63 35.15
N ILE A 333 -27.88 1.96 34.16
CA ILE A 333 -28.92 2.51 33.30
C ILE A 333 -30.15 1.60 33.30
N GLN A 334 -31.26 2.14 32.80
CA GLN A 334 -32.48 1.37 32.60
C GLN A 334 -32.20 0.04 31.86
N TYR A 335 -32.81 -1.04 32.33
CA TYR A 335 -32.78 -2.31 31.60
C TYR A 335 -33.68 -2.23 30.36
N GLY A 336 -33.15 -2.61 29.20
CA GLY A 336 -33.91 -2.58 27.96
C GLY A 336 -33.22 -3.30 26.81
N ASN A 337 -34.00 -3.56 25.77
CA ASN A 337 -33.47 -4.03 24.48
C ASN A 337 -33.18 -2.81 23.62
N TYR A 338 -31.90 -2.53 23.40
CA TYR A 338 -31.46 -1.38 22.61
C TYR A 338 -31.13 -1.79 21.18
N PRO A 339 -31.77 -1.20 20.15
CA PRO A 339 -31.45 -1.50 18.76
C PRO A 339 -30.03 -1.04 18.38
N ASN A 340 -29.49 -1.57 17.28
CA ASN A 340 -28.23 -1.11 16.71
C ASN A 340 -28.29 0.41 16.42
N GLY A 341 -27.21 1.12 16.73
CA GLY A 341 -27.10 2.57 16.62
C GLY A 341 -27.59 3.33 17.86
N THR A 342 -28.14 2.66 18.87
CA THR A 342 -28.55 3.34 20.11
C THR A 342 -27.33 3.88 20.85
N SER A 343 -27.39 5.14 21.23
CA SER A 343 -26.40 5.83 22.05
C SER A 343 -26.78 5.78 23.53
N LEU A 344 -25.92 5.19 24.36
CA LEU A 344 -26.11 5.01 25.80
C LEU A 344 -25.05 5.79 26.54
N THR A 345 -25.44 6.85 27.24
CA THR A 345 -24.53 7.71 27.99
C THR A 345 -24.54 7.38 29.47
N THR A 346 -23.41 7.61 30.13
CA THR A 346 -23.37 7.67 31.59
C THR A 346 -24.23 8.85 32.03
N ASN A 347 -25.21 8.59 32.87
CA ASN A 347 -26.24 9.57 33.26
C ASN A 347 -25.89 10.25 34.60
N GLY A 348 -24.94 9.72 35.36
CA GLY A 348 -24.53 10.21 36.68
C GLY A 348 -25.70 10.34 37.66
N ASN A 349 -26.81 9.63 37.40
CA ASN A 349 -28.10 9.91 38.00
C ASN A 349 -28.54 8.73 38.88
N SER A 350 -28.89 9.03 40.14
CA SER A 350 -29.32 8.06 41.16
C SER A 350 -30.69 7.40 40.89
N THR A 351 -31.34 7.65 39.75
CA THR A 351 -32.66 7.07 39.44
C THR A 351 -32.59 5.64 38.94
N ASP A 352 -31.49 5.23 38.30
CA ASP A 352 -31.31 3.89 37.71
C ASP A 352 -30.41 2.98 38.57
N CYS A 353 -30.37 3.20 39.87
CA CYS A 353 -29.50 2.48 40.79
C CYS A 353 -30.16 1.24 41.43
N ILE A 354 -29.35 0.46 42.15
CA ILE A 354 -29.86 -0.59 43.03
C ILE A 354 -30.36 0.05 44.32
N THR A 355 -31.65 -0.12 44.61
CA THR A 355 -32.29 0.42 45.81
C THR A 355 -32.55 -0.65 46.86
N VAL A 356 -32.25 -0.35 48.12
CA VAL A 356 -32.60 -1.18 49.28
C VAL A 356 -33.39 -0.29 50.22
N VAL A 357 -34.65 -0.66 50.51
CA VAL A 357 -35.58 0.15 51.34
C VAL A 357 -35.69 1.60 50.79
N PHE A 358 -35.90 1.73 49.48
CA PHE A 358 -36.07 3.01 48.76
C PHE A 358 -34.85 3.95 48.75
N ILE A 359 -33.71 3.54 49.31
CA ILE A 359 -32.45 4.29 49.28
C ILE A 359 -31.60 3.76 48.13
N CYS A 360 -31.07 4.65 47.31
CA CYS A 360 -30.09 4.33 46.28
C CYS A 360 -28.76 3.90 46.92
N VAL A 361 -28.39 2.62 46.80
CA VAL A 361 -27.19 2.07 47.45
C VAL A 361 -26.02 1.95 46.47
N VAL A 362 -26.30 1.67 45.19
CA VAL A 362 -25.25 1.51 44.15
C VAL A 362 -25.72 2.16 42.85
N GLY A 363 -25.27 3.39 42.60
CA GLY A 363 -25.47 4.11 41.32
C GLY A 363 -24.33 3.89 40.34
N THR A 364 -23.10 3.85 40.86
CA THR A 364 -21.89 3.49 40.12
C THR A 364 -21.24 2.26 40.72
N ALA A 365 -20.55 1.48 39.90
CA ALA A 365 -19.79 0.32 40.34
C ALA A 365 -18.46 0.23 39.58
N GLN A 366 -17.53 -0.55 40.10
CA GLN A 366 -16.30 -0.87 39.39
C GLN A 366 -16.44 -2.29 38.86
N PHE A 367 -16.19 -2.50 37.56
CA PHE A 367 -16.18 -3.81 36.93
C PHE A 367 -14.74 -4.18 36.60
N GLN A 368 -14.30 -5.37 37.02
CA GLN A 368 -12.98 -5.88 36.71
C GLN A 368 -13.08 -7.17 35.90
N MET A 369 -12.28 -7.26 34.83
CA MET A 369 -12.17 -8.48 34.04
C MET A 369 -11.62 -9.61 34.91
N GLY A 370 -12.34 -10.73 34.94
CA GLY A 370 -11.89 -11.96 35.57
C GLY A 370 -10.79 -12.67 34.77
N ALA A 371 -10.01 -13.52 35.44
CA ALA A 371 -9.03 -14.34 34.77
C ALA A 371 -9.73 -15.24 33.74
N GLY A 372 -9.12 -15.36 32.55
CA GLY A 372 -9.65 -16.14 31.43
C GLY A 372 -10.67 -15.41 30.54
N SER A 373 -10.94 -14.11 30.76
CA SER A 373 -11.80 -13.35 29.86
C SER A 373 -11.20 -13.23 28.45
N THR A 374 -12.05 -13.35 27.42
CA THR A 374 -11.65 -13.29 26.01
C THR A 374 -12.62 -12.48 25.15
N LEU A 375 -12.08 -11.94 24.06
CA LEU A 375 -12.84 -11.46 22.90
C LEU A 375 -12.50 -12.36 21.72
N ASP A 376 -13.53 -12.96 21.13
CA ASP A 376 -13.38 -14.05 20.15
C ASP A 376 -13.95 -13.65 18.79
N GLY A 377 -13.28 -14.13 17.73
CA GLY A 377 -13.78 -14.01 16.35
C GLY A 377 -13.72 -12.61 15.72
N LEU A 378 -12.82 -11.72 16.16
CA LEU A 378 -12.74 -10.38 15.57
C LEU A 378 -12.30 -10.45 14.10
N ASN A 379 -13.21 -10.08 13.19
CA ASN A 379 -12.88 -9.92 11.78
C ASN A 379 -12.43 -8.48 11.50
N LEU A 380 -11.40 -8.35 10.68
CA LEU A 380 -10.81 -7.09 10.25
C LEU A 380 -10.76 -7.05 8.72
N ASN A 381 -11.23 -5.95 8.15
CA ASN A 381 -10.93 -5.54 6.78
C ASN A 381 -9.79 -4.52 6.84
N VAL A 382 -8.61 -4.94 6.42
CA VAL A 382 -7.38 -4.14 6.50
C VAL A 382 -7.10 -3.46 5.16
N THR A 383 -6.76 -2.18 5.24
CA THR A 383 -6.15 -1.40 4.16
C THR A 383 -4.72 -1.06 4.53
N PHE A 384 -3.74 -1.45 3.72
CA PHE A 384 -2.38 -0.92 3.79
C PHE A 384 -2.27 0.30 2.90
N ASN A 385 -1.83 1.42 3.47
CA ASN A 385 -1.50 2.63 2.74
C ASN A 385 -0.03 2.95 3.00
N GLU A 386 0.83 2.46 2.12
CA GLU A 386 2.28 2.52 2.28
C GLU A 386 2.85 3.61 1.39
N ALA A 387 3.61 4.54 1.96
CA ALA A 387 4.34 5.51 1.16
C ALA A 387 5.29 4.80 0.18
N LEU A 388 5.32 5.23 -1.08
CA LEU A 388 6.23 4.70 -2.10
C LEU A 388 7.70 4.85 -1.68
N ASN A 389 7.98 5.81 -0.80
CA ASN A 389 9.28 6.05 -0.17
C ASN A 389 9.86 4.80 0.52
N LEU A 390 8.99 3.92 1.05
CA LEU A 390 9.35 2.71 1.79
C LEU A 390 9.43 1.46 0.88
N PHE A 391 9.17 1.61 -0.41
CA PHE A 391 9.36 0.55 -1.39
C PHE A 391 10.74 0.69 -2.01
N HIS A 392 11.61 -0.22 -1.63
CA HIS A 392 13.02 -0.18 -1.95
C HIS A 392 13.45 -1.26 -2.91
N ASN A 393 12.79 -2.42 -2.94
CA ASN A 393 13.18 -3.56 -3.77
C ASN A 393 12.02 -3.99 -4.68
N ILE A 394 12.22 -3.86 -5.99
CA ILE A 394 11.26 -4.23 -7.03
C ILE A 394 11.94 -5.25 -7.95
N PRO A 395 11.76 -6.56 -7.70
CA PRO A 395 12.29 -7.60 -8.58
C PRO A 395 11.47 -7.67 -9.87
N LEU A 396 12.14 -7.48 -11.01
CA LEU A 396 11.57 -7.62 -12.34
C LEU A 396 11.94 -9.00 -12.88
N ARG A 397 10.97 -9.91 -12.97
CA ARG A 397 11.19 -11.31 -13.33
C ARG A 397 10.67 -11.62 -14.73
N GLY A 398 11.41 -11.18 -15.74
CA GLY A 398 11.07 -11.40 -17.14
C GLY A 398 9.84 -10.61 -17.59
N THR A 399 9.55 -9.50 -16.89
CA THR A 399 8.33 -8.74 -17.13
C THR A 399 8.51 -7.74 -18.26
N GLY A 400 7.48 -7.59 -19.09
CA GLY A 400 7.40 -6.47 -20.01
C GLY A 400 7.20 -5.16 -19.25
N GLY A 401 7.81 -4.07 -19.72
CA GLY A 401 7.65 -2.77 -19.09
C GLY A 401 7.95 -1.64 -20.05
N TYR A 402 7.52 -0.44 -19.72
CA TYR A 402 7.85 0.74 -20.51
C TYR A 402 7.94 2.01 -19.67
N LEU A 403 8.80 2.92 -20.14
CA LEU A 403 8.84 4.31 -19.73
C LEU A 403 8.37 5.16 -20.93
N ALA A 404 7.27 5.90 -20.75
CA ALA A 404 6.66 6.68 -21.82
C ALA A 404 6.51 8.15 -21.46
N LEU A 405 6.45 8.98 -22.49
CA LEU A 405 6.02 10.37 -22.43
C LEU A 405 4.94 10.58 -23.48
N GLN A 406 3.77 11.05 -23.05
CA GLN A 406 2.63 11.33 -23.93
C GLN A 406 1.95 12.63 -23.55
N LYS A 407 1.38 13.32 -24.55
CA LYS A 407 0.65 14.58 -24.34
C LYS A 407 -0.85 14.40 -24.11
N GLN A 408 -1.34 13.18 -24.26
CA GLN A 408 -2.73 12.77 -24.04
C GLN A 408 -2.74 11.36 -23.45
N ALA A 409 -3.87 10.94 -22.87
CA ALA A 409 -4.03 9.57 -22.42
C ALA A 409 -3.94 8.59 -23.61
N LEU A 410 -3.08 7.58 -23.51
CA LEU A 410 -2.83 6.57 -24.55
C LEU A 410 -2.80 5.17 -23.95
N GLN A 411 -3.40 4.22 -24.65
CA GLN A 411 -3.18 2.79 -24.38
C GLN A 411 -2.16 2.24 -25.38
N TRP A 412 -0.96 1.97 -24.89
CA TRP A 412 0.13 1.48 -25.70
C TRP A 412 -0.08 0.01 -26.12
N PRO A 413 0.34 -0.41 -27.33
CA PRO A 413 0.20 -1.80 -27.76
C PRO A 413 0.83 -2.79 -26.77
N GLY A 414 0.11 -3.86 -26.47
CA GLY A 414 0.56 -4.93 -25.57
C GLY A 414 0.55 -4.59 -24.07
N SER A 415 0.09 -3.40 -23.66
CA SER A 415 -0.18 -3.08 -22.25
C SER A 415 -1.42 -3.82 -21.74
N ASN A 416 -1.60 -3.85 -20.42
CA ASN A 416 -2.81 -4.41 -19.82
C ASN A 416 -4.04 -3.53 -20.17
N SER A 417 -5.23 -4.12 -20.10
CA SER A 417 -6.49 -3.44 -20.45
C SER A 417 -6.77 -2.19 -19.61
N ASP A 418 -6.27 -2.18 -18.38
CA ASP A 418 -6.39 -1.14 -17.36
C ASP A 418 -5.13 -0.25 -17.26
N ASP A 419 -4.08 -0.53 -18.04
CA ASP A 419 -2.92 0.34 -18.17
C ASP A 419 -3.14 1.37 -19.28
N ILE A 420 -3.68 2.52 -18.86
CA ILE A 420 -3.88 3.69 -19.71
C ILE A 420 -2.89 4.77 -19.25
N ALA A 421 -1.82 4.95 -20.02
CA ALA A 421 -0.78 5.93 -19.73
C ALA A 421 -1.36 7.35 -19.81
N GLN A 422 -1.34 8.07 -18.70
CA GLN A 422 -1.88 9.44 -18.61
C GLN A 422 -0.90 10.48 -19.14
N THR A 423 -1.37 11.68 -19.47
CA THR A 423 -0.52 12.78 -19.95
C THR A 423 0.69 13.03 -19.02
N GLY A 424 1.88 13.22 -19.58
CA GLY A 424 3.15 13.34 -18.83
C GLY A 424 4.02 12.09 -18.95
N TRP A 425 4.98 11.96 -18.04
CA TRP A 425 5.78 10.73 -17.94
C TRP A 425 5.00 9.62 -17.24
N TRP A 426 5.17 8.39 -17.71
CA TRP A 426 4.48 7.21 -17.19
C TRP A 426 5.43 6.01 -17.18
N LEU A 427 5.55 5.34 -16.03
CA LEU A 427 6.27 4.07 -15.89
C LEU A 427 5.26 2.93 -15.69
N SER A 428 5.39 1.87 -16.47
CA SER A 428 4.50 0.70 -16.37
C SER A 428 5.27 -0.60 -16.37
N PHE A 429 4.85 -1.53 -15.52
CA PHE A 429 5.24 -2.95 -15.58
C PHE A 429 4.00 -3.80 -15.83
N LYS A 430 4.12 -4.72 -16.78
CA LYS A 430 3.02 -5.51 -17.30
C LYS A 430 2.60 -6.61 -16.33
N ASP A 431 3.57 -7.31 -15.74
CA ASP A 431 3.28 -8.47 -14.91
C ASP A 431 3.29 -8.11 -13.42
N PRO A 432 2.55 -8.85 -12.59
CA PRO A 432 2.53 -8.63 -11.16
C PRO A 432 3.91 -8.80 -10.51
N ILE A 433 4.28 -7.80 -9.71
CA ILE A 433 5.49 -7.79 -8.89
C ILE A 433 5.23 -8.59 -7.62
N ASP A 434 6.07 -9.58 -7.36
CA ASP A 434 6.07 -10.34 -6.12
C ASP A 434 7.02 -9.70 -5.10
N LEU A 435 6.46 -9.27 -3.97
CA LEU A 435 7.20 -8.69 -2.85
C LEU A 435 7.63 -9.74 -1.80
N GLY A 436 7.29 -11.01 -2.02
CA GLY A 436 7.57 -12.12 -1.13
C GLY A 436 6.73 -12.09 0.15
N TYR A 437 7.25 -12.73 1.19
CA TYR A 437 6.62 -12.76 2.51
C TYR A 437 6.80 -11.41 3.22
N LEU A 438 5.69 -10.76 3.54
CA LEU A 438 5.65 -9.42 4.12
C LEU A 438 5.54 -9.50 5.64
N THR A 439 6.58 -9.09 6.36
CA THR A 439 6.50 -8.88 7.81
C THR A 439 6.98 -7.50 8.18
N SER A 440 6.40 -6.93 9.24
CA SER A 440 6.70 -5.58 9.68
C SER A 440 7.82 -5.59 10.72
N THR A 441 8.79 -4.67 10.57
CA THR A 441 9.85 -4.46 11.55
C THR A 441 9.28 -3.86 12.84
N ASN A 442 8.36 -2.90 12.68
CA ASN A 442 7.68 -2.23 13.78
C ASN A 442 6.33 -2.86 14.05
N LYS A 443 5.85 -2.72 15.30
CA LYS A 443 4.50 -3.13 15.67
C LYS A 443 3.48 -2.13 15.15
N ALA A 444 2.39 -2.63 14.58
CA ALA A 444 1.30 -1.81 14.08
C ALA A 444 0.45 -1.23 15.22
N ASP A 445 0.08 0.05 15.11
CA ASP A 445 -0.91 0.67 15.99
C ASP A 445 -2.32 0.32 15.51
N ILE A 446 -3.15 -0.16 16.44
CA ILE A 446 -4.55 -0.56 16.20
C ILE A 446 -5.55 0.33 16.95
N SER A 447 -5.08 1.43 17.55
CA SER A 447 -5.90 2.35 18.36
C SER A 447 -7.16 2.84 17.63
N ALA A 448 -7.10 3.03 16.30
CA ALA A 448 -8.21 3.46 15.46
C ALA A 448 -9.35 2.42 15.33
N VAL A 449 -9.08 1.14 15.62
CA VAL A 449 -10.08 0.06 15.57
C VAL A 449 -10.82 -0.09 16.90
N LEU A 450 -10.21 0.30 18.01
CA LEU A 450 -10.75 0.10 19.35
C LEU A 450 -12.17 0.70 19.53
N PRO A 451 -12.52 1.87 18.98
CA PRO A 451 -13.89 2.40 19.06
C PRO A 451 -14.93 1.56 18.30
N GLN A 452 -14.55 0.90 17.20
CA GLN A 452 -15.43 -0.05 16.48
C GLN A 452 -15.65 -1.30 17.33
N VAL A 453 -14.56 -1.82 17.92
CA VAL A 453 -14.60 -2.97 18.82
C VAL A 453 -15.47 -2.68 20.04
N ALA A 454 -15.45 -1.47 20.60
CA ALA A 454 -16.35 -1.07 21.69
C ALA A 454 -17.83 -1.18 21.31
N GLY A 455 -18.18 -0.79 20.08
CA GLY A 455 -19.53 -0.98 19.55
C GLY A 455 -19.92 -2.44 19.40
N PHE A 456 -19.01 -3.28 18.91
CA PHE A 456 -19.24 -4.72 18.75
C PHE A 456 -19.38 -5.42 20.10
N VAL A 457 -18.51 -5.10 21.06
CA VAL A 457 -18.60 -5.59 22.45
C VAL A 457 -19.94 -5.19 23.06
N THR A 458 -20.35 -3.93 22.89
CA THR A 458 -21.65 -3.46 23.38
C THR A 458 -22.80 -4.25 22.78
N GLN A 459 -22.78 -4.49 21.46
CA GLN A 459 -23.81 -5.30 20.80
C GLN A 459 -23.82 -6.74 21.34
N ALA A 460 -22.65 -7.36 21.49
CA ALA A 460 -22.53 -8.73 22.00
C ALA A 460 -23.07 -8.84 23.44
N LEU A 461 -22.72 -7.90 24.32
CA LEU A 461 -23.19 -7.89 25.71
C LEU A 461 -24.70 -7.55 25.82
N MET A 462 -25.25 -6.78 24.88
CA MET A 462 -26.69 -6.47 24.86
C MET A 462 -27.54 -7.61 24.29
N GLN A 463 -27.02 -8.37 23.33
CA GLN A 463 -27.73 -9.50 22.72
C GLN A 463 -27.52 -10.81 23.48
N GLY A 464 -26.40 -10.92 24.21
CA GLY A 464 -26.08 -12.05 25.07
C GLY A 464 -26.96 -12.15 26.33
N SER A 465 -26.68 -13.21 27.09
CA SER A 465 -27.26 -13.41 28.41
C SER A 465 -26.78 -12.35 29.40
N ASP A 466 -27.67 -11.93 30.30
CA ASP A 466 -27.33 -10.98 31.35
C ASP A 466 -26.19 -11.50 32.23
N ILE A 467 -25.23 -10.62 32.54
CA ILE A 467 -24.12 -10.96 33.43
C ILE A 467 -24.67 -11.19 34.85
N PRO A 468 -24.52 -12.40 35.43
CA PRO A 468 -25.10 -12.70 36.73
C PRO A 468 -24.29 -12.05 37.86
N VAL A 469 -24.97 -11.34 38.74
CA VAL A 469 -24.41 -10.73 39.96
C VAL A 469 -25.04 -11.40 41.18
N SER A 470 -24.24 -12.19 41.90
CA SER A 470 -24.70 -12.90 43.10
C SER A 470 -25.00 -11.93 44.24
N LEU A 471 -25.68 -12.43 45.28
CA LEU A 471 -25.91 -11.66 46.52
C LEU A 471 -24.59 -11.11 47.09
N ILE A 472 -23.58 -11.96 47.21
CA ILE A 472 -22.27 -11.60 47.78
C ILE A 472 -21.57 -10.56 46.89
N ASP A 473 -21.59 -10.75 45.58
CA ASP A 473 -21.01 -9.81 44.62
C ASP A 473 -21.69 -8.44 44.68
N GLY A 474 -23.02 -8.41 44.78
CA GLY A 474 -23.79 -7.18 44.88
C GLY A 474 -23.52 -6.41 46.17
N LEU A 475 -23.40 -7.12 47.31
CA LEU A 475 -22.99 -6.54 48.60
C LEU A 475 -21.55 -6.00 48.54
N ASN A 476 -20.63 -6.75 47.94
CA ASN A 476 -19.24 -6.29 47.78
C ASN A 476 -19.16 -5.04 46.90
N ALA A 477 -19.88 -5.00 45.78
CA ALA A 477 -19.95 -3.83 44.91
C ALA A 477 -20.54 -2.60 45.65
N ALA A 478 -21.51 -2.80 46.54
CA ALA A 478 -22.08 -1.74 47.35
C ALA A 478 -21.11 -1.11 48.37
N THR A 479 -20.01 -1.79 48.68
CA THR A 479 -18.93 -1.26 49.52
C THR A 479 -17.82 -0.58 48.71
N GLY A 480 -18.01 -0.40 47.39
CA GLY A 480 -17.04 0.24 46.50
C GLY A 480 -15.94 -0.70 46.00
N ASN A 481 -16.06 -2.01 46.23
CA ASN A 481 -15.09 -2.99 45.72
C ASN A 481 -15.40 -3.40 44.27
N PRO A 482 -14.40 -3.70 43.42
CA PRO A 482 -14.62 -4.14 42.05
C PRO A 482 -15.36 -5.46 41.94
N LEU A 483 -16.35 -5.51 41.06
CA LEU A 483 -17.05 -6.70 40.63
C LEU A 483 -16.21 -7.47 39.60
N VAL A 484 -15.65 -8.61 40.01
CA VAL A 484 -14.83 -9.44 39.13
C VAL A 484 -15.71 -10.44 38.36
N LYS A 485 -15.70 -10.40 37.03
CA LYS A 485 -16.42 -11.37 36.18
C LYS A 485 -15.59 -11.82 34.99
N THR A 486 -15.56 -13.13 34.75
CA THR A 486 -14.99 -13.71 33.53
C THR A 486 -16.01 -13.61 32.41
N LEU A 487 -15.63 -13.00 31.28
CA LEU A 487 -16.48 -12.79 30.12
C LEU A 487 -15.86 -13.43 28.88
N ASN A 488 -16.66 -14.15 28.11
CA ASN A 488 -16.34 -14.60 26.76
C ASN A 488 -17.22 -13.81 25.80
N ILE A 489 -16.60 -12.92 25.01
CA ILE A 489 -17.32 -11.96 24.18
C ILE A 489 -17.10 -12.33 22.72
N ASP A 490 -18.11 -12.93 22.10
CA ASP A 490 -18.09 -13.28 20.68
C ASP A 490 -18.49 -12.07 19.82
N VAL A 491 -17.58 -11.65 18.94
CA VAL A 491 -17.81 -10.57 17.96
C VAL A 491 -17.71 -11.07 16.51
N SER A 492 -17.80 -12.38 16.28
CA SER A 492 -17.66 -13.05 14.97
C SER A 492 -18.64 -12.59 13.90
N SER A 493 -19.77 -12.01 14.29
CA SER A 493 -20.76 -11.46 13.35
C SER A 493 -20.41 -10.08 12.79
N GLN A 494 -19.34 -9.45 13.29
CA GLN A 494 -18.96 -8.08 12.97
C GLN A 494 -17.59 -8.02 12.29
N THR A 495 -17.38 -6.99 11.47
CA THR A 495 -16.09 -6.72 10.81
C THR A 495 -15.69 -5.27 11.06
N ALA A 496 -14.53 -5.07 11.66
CA ALA A 496 -13.93 -3.74 11.83
C ALA A 496 -13.07 -3.39 10.63
N ASN A 497 -12.96 -2.09 10.30
CA ASN A 497 -12.04 -1.61 9.29
C ASN A 497 -10.77 -1.05 9.94
N LEU A 498 -9.61 -1.45 9.46
CA LEU A 498 -8.30 -1.02 9.96
C LEU A 498 -7.48 -0.48 8.81
N SER A 499 -7.03 0.77 8.91
CA SER A 499 -6.03 1.32 7.98
C SER A 499 -4.67 1.35 8.66
N LEU A 500 -3.70 0.66 8.07
CA LEU A 500 -2.31 0.66 8.49
C LEU A 500 -1.51 1.49 7.49
N SER A 501 -0.51 2.21 7.98
CA SER A 501 0.28 3.08 7.12
C SER A 501 1.74 3.10 7.53
N ASN A 502 2.60 3.16 6.51
CA ASN A 502 4.04 3.32 6.64
C ASN A 502 4.68 2.23 7.53
N LEU A 503 4.21 0.99 7.38
CA LEU A 503 4.83 -0.15 8.02
C LEU A 503 6.15 -0.46 7.32
N GLN A 504 7.25 -0.29 8.05
CA GLN A 504 8.57 -0.68 7.59
C GLN A 504 8.63 -2.20 7.37
N LEU A 505 8.66 -2.63 6.11
CA LEU A 505 8.67 -4.04 5.74
C LEU A 505 10.09 -4.61 5.83
N THR A 506 10.24 -5.80 6.43
CA THR A 506 11.56 -6.45 6.55
C THR A 506 12.13 -6.89 5.21
N SER A 507 11.30 -7.06 4.18
CA SER A 507 11.76 -7.44 2.84
C SER A 507 12.38 -6.26 2.06
N GLN A 508 12.28 -5.04 2.59
CA GLN A 508 12.68 -3.82 1.90
C GLN A 508 14.07 -3.29 2.30
N TYR A 509 14.92 -4.07 2.98
CA TYR A 509 16.33 -3.68 3.17
C TYR A 509 17.08 -3.63 1.83
N VAL A 510 17.80 -2.54 1.62
CA VAL A 510 18.57 -2.29 0.41
C VAL A 510 19.94 -2.96 0.51
N THR A 511 20.27 -3.79 -0.46
CA THR A 511 21.65 -4.27 -0.66
C THR A 511 22.38 -3.32 -1.60
N SER A 512 23.55 -2.82 -1.23
CA SER A 512 24.30 -1.88 -2.08
C SER A 512 24.68 -2.49 -3.45
N ASN A 513 24.53 -1.71 -4.52
CA ASN A 513 24.99 -2.03 -5.88
C ASN A 513 26.38 -1.44 -6.18
N CYS A 514 27.26 -1.38 -5.17
CA CYS A 514 28.59 -0.81 -5.27
C CYS A 514 29.66 -1.71 -4.65
N TYR A 515 30.85 -1.69 -5.24
CA TYR A 515 32.01 -2.37 -4.67
C TYR A 515 32.51 -1.68 -3.39
N GLY A 516 33.10 -2.48 -2.50
CA GLY A 516 33.81 -1.98 -1.32
C GLY A 516 32.93 -1.44 -0.20
N GLY A 517 31.64 -1.78 -0.19
CA GLY A 517 30.71 -1.39 0.89
C GLY A 517 30.22 0.05 0.83
N ASN A 518 30.50 0.78 -0.26
CA ASN A 518 29.91 2.10 -0.48
C ASN A 518 28.40 1.98 -0.59
N GLN A 519 27.63 2.94 -0.03
CA GLN A 519 26.17 2.93 -0.18
C GLN A 519 25.73 3.38 -1.57
N PHE A 520 26.49 4.27 -2.21
CA PHE A 520 26.22 4.76 -3.56
C PHE A 520 27.53 5.01 -4.33
N CYS A 521 27.49 4.74 -5.61
CA CYS A 521 28.47 4.92 -6.68
C CYS A 521 27.62 5.08 -7.95
#